data_AF-A0A950TB43-F1
#
_entry.id   AF-A0A950TB43-F1
#
_cell.length_a   1.000
_cell.length_b   1.000
_cell.length_c   1.000
_cell.angle_alpha   90.00
_cell.angle_beta   90.00
_cell.angle_gamma   90.00
#
_symmetry.space_group_name_H-M   'P 1'
#
loop_
_entity.id
_entity.type
_entity.pdbx_description
1 polymer ?
#
loop_
_entity_poly.entity_id
_entity_poly.type
_entity_poly.pdbx_seq_one_letter_code
_entity_poly.pdbx_strand_id
1 'polypeptide(L)'
;MVERAGRATNLRNGDLVLADRGYARTPGLLHVREMGADFIMRIGWSTIRLLTPNGTRLDWNALYAGMQPGQIAEHEVLVDHSGRKLGISILLLTEQPPHGQSLDTIASYRARPVLTI
;
A
#
# COMPACT_ATOMS: atom_id res chain seq x y z
N MET A 1 -5.56 1.55 -19.32
CA MET A 1 -6.55 2.62 -19.10
C MET A 1 -6.59 2.88 -17.61
N VAL A 2 -6.21 4.07 -17.13
CA VAL A 2 -6.17 4.39 -15.69
C VAL A 2 -7.43 5.18 -15.37
N GLU A 3 -8.42 4.56 -14.74
CA GLU A 3 -9.68 5.21 -14.37
C GLU A 3 -9.68 5.67 -12.91
N ARG A 4 -10.37 6.80 -12.68
CA ARG A 4 -10.47 7.46 -11.36
C ARG A 4 -11.39 6.64 -10.44
N ALA A 5 -10.87 6.14 -9.33
CA ALA A 5 -11.69 5.65 -8.24
C ALA A 5 -12.53 6.82 -7.68
N GLY A 6 -13.83 6.84 -7.98
CA GLY A 6 -14.77 7.88 -7.53
C GLY A 6 -15.90 8.23 -8.51
N ARG A 7 -15.87 7.75 -9.76
CA ARG A 7 -17.01 7.82 -10.68
C ARG A 7 -17.32 6.39 -11.12
N ALA A 8 -18.55 5.93 -10.85
CA ALA A 8 -19.07 4.57 -11.08
C ALA A 8 -18.31 3.80 -12.17
N THR A 9 -17.22 3.15 -11.77
CA THR A 9 -16.51 2.18 -12.57
C THR A 9 -17.32 0.91 -12.45
N ASN A 10 -17.76 0.36 -13.58
CA ASN A 10 -18.47 -0.92 -13.63
C ASN A 10 -17.47 -2.05 -13.32
N LEU A 11 -17.01 -2.10 -12.07
CA LEU A 11 -16.10 -3.12 -11.58
C LEU A 11 -16.82 -4.46 -11.60
N ARG A 12 -16.12 -5.47 -12.08
CA ARG A 12 -16.58 -6.85 -12.13
C ARG A 12 -15.65 -7.72 -11.31
N ASN A 13 -16.17 -8.87 -10.91
CA ASN A 13 -15.37 -9.91 -10.29
C ASN A 13 -14.18 -10.27 -11.20
N GLY A 14 -12.97 -10.28 -10.65
CA GLY A 14 -11.72 -10.52 -11.37
C GLY A 14 -11.07 -9.30 -12.01
N ASP A 15 -11.65 -8.11 -11.90
CA ASP A 15 -10.98 -6.87 -12.33
C ASP A 15 -9.81 -6.51 -11.39
N LEU A 16 -8.76 -5.90 -11.94
CA LEU A 16 -7.63 -5.36 -11.17
C LEU A 16 -7.61 -3.82 -11.26
N VAL A 17 -7.70 -3.16 -10.10
CA VAL A 17 -7.65 -1.71 -9.99
C VAL A 17 -6.22 -1.24 -9.70
N LEU A 18 -5.68 -0.39 -10.56
CA LEU A 18 -4.39 0.28 -10.35
C LEU A 18 -4.60 1.73 -9.97
N ALA A 19 -4.09 2.16 -8.82
CA ALA A 19 -4.23 3.56 -8.40
C ALA A 19 -3.01 4.13 -7.66
N ASP A 20 -2.93 5.46 -7.63
CA ASP A 20 -1.89 6.20 -6.90
C ASP A 20 -2.45 6.81 -5.60
N ARG A 21 -1.56 7.34 -4.75
CA ARG A 21 -1.79 7.88 -3.40
C ARG A 21 -3.01 8.80 -3.25
N GLY A 22 -3.36 9.55 -4.29
CA GLY A 22 -4.52 10.46 -4.29
C GLY A 22 -5.87 9.73 -4.29
N TYR A 23 -5.88 8.45 -4.66
CA TYR A 23 -7.06 7.60 -4.78
C TYR A 23 -7.16 6.56 -3.66
N ALA A 24 -6.10 6.44 -2.83
CA ALA A 24 -6.04 5.52 -1.71
C ALA A 24 -6.97 5.98 -0.57
N ARG A 25 -8.26 5.63 -0.67
CA ARG A 25 -9.29 5.93 0.33
C ARG A 25 -9.97 4.65 0.75
N THR A 26 -10.12 4.44 2.06
CA THR A 26 -10.66 3.20 2.58
C THR A 26 -12.07 2.83 2.10
N PRO A 27 -13.01 3.78 1.93
CA PRO A 27 -14.30 3.45 1.30
C PRO A 27 -14.17 2.87 -0.12
N GLY A 28 -13.23 3.38 -0.92
CA GLY A 28 -12.98 2.85 -2.27
C GLY A 28 -12.39 1.44 -2.24
N LEU A 29 -11.50 1.16 -1.27
CA LEU A 29 -10.94 -0.17 -1.04
C LEU A 29 -11.99 -1.22 -0.70
N LEU A 30 -12.88 -0.88 0.24
CA LEU A 30 -13.98 -1.75 0.63
C LEU A 30 -14.90 -2.02 -0.56
N HIS A 31 -15.21 -0.99 -1.35
CA HIS A 31 -16.04 -1.14 -2.55
C HIS A 31 -15.42 -2.08 -3.59
N VAL A 32 -14.12 -1.95 -3.88
CA VAL A 32 -13.42 -2.88 -4.81
C VAL A 32 -13.54 -4.32 -4.32
N ARG A 33 -13.34 -4.55 -3.02
CA ARG A 33 -13.44 -5.89 -2.42
C ARG A 33 -14.87 -6.44 -2.45
N GLU A 34 -15.86 -5.62 -2.16
CA GLU A 34 -17.29 -6.00 -2.22
C GLU A 34 -17.71 -6.41 -3.64
N MET A 35 -17.09 -5.86 -4.68
CA MET A 35 -17.33 -6.21 -6.08
C MET A 35 -16.57 -7.48 -6.53
N GLY A 36 -15.74 -8.09 -5.67
CA GLY A 36 -14.91 -9.25 -6.01
C GLY A 36 -13.73 -8.90 -6.94
N ALA A 37 -13.32 -7.64 -6.96
CA ALA A 37 -12.16 -7.16 -7.69
C ALA A 37 -10.95 -7.04 -6.75
N ASP A 38 -9.76 -7.00 -7.34
CA ASP A 38 -8.49 -6.83 -6.65
C ASP A 38 -7.89 -5.44 -6.95
N PHE A 39 -6.87 -5.04 -6.19
CA PHE A 39 -6.20 -3.76 -6.43
C PHE A 39 -4.71 -3.80 -6.13
N ILE A 40 -3.94 -2.97 -6.84
CA ILE A 40 -2.59 -2.56 -6.47
C ILE A 40 -2.57 -1.05 -6.39
N MET A 41 -2.26 -0.51 -5.21
CA MET A 41 -2.28 0.93 -5.00
C MET A 41 -1.08 1.44 -4.23
N ARG A 42 -0.46 2.51 -4.72
CA ARG A 42 0.54 3.23 -3.92
C ARG A 42 -0.16 4.06 -2.85
N ILE A 43 0.32 4.02 -1.62
CA ILE A 43 -0.31 4.72 -0.49
C ILE A 43 0.65 5.73 0.15
N GLY A 44 0.08 6.77 0.76
CA GLY A 44 0.83 7.65 1.64
C GLY A 44 0.95 7.05 3.04
N TRP A 45 2.01 7.43 3.77
CA TRP A 45 2.37 6.93 5.11
C TRP A 45 1.24 7.02 6.15
N SER A 46 0.35 8.01 6.03
CA SER A 46 -0.73 8.27 7.01
C SER A 46 -2.12 8.27 6.39
N THR A 47 -2.25 8.01 5.08
CA THR A 47 -3.52 8.15 4.35
C THR A 47 -4.52 7.06 4.73
N ILE A 48 -4.03 5.86 5.02
CA ILE A 48 -4.83 4.72 5.45
C ILE A 48 -4.35 4.31 6.85
N ARG A 49 -5.31 4.06 7.75
CA ARG A 49 -5.00 3.53 9.06
C ARG A 49 -4.74 2.03 8.94
N LEU A 50 -3.46 1.67 8.88
CA LEU A 50 -3.00 0.29 8.89
C LEU A 50 -2.71 -0.17 10.32
N LEU A 51 -3.13 -1.39 10.61
CA LEU A 51 -2.83 -2.10 11.84
C LEU A 51 -2.10 -3.40 11.50
N THR A 52 -1.32 -3.92 12.45
CA THR A 52 -0.81 -5.29 12.41
C THR A 52 -1.99 -6.28 12.52
N PRO A 53 -1.78 -7.58 12.21
CA PRO A 53 -2.80 -8.61 12.45
C PRO A 53 -3.30 -8.65 13.90
N ASN A 54 -2.46 -8.24 14.85
CA ASN A 54 -2.81 -8.13 16.28
C ASN A 54 -3.64 -6.87 16.62
N GLY A 55 -3.93 -6.01 15.64
CA GLY A 55 -4.72 -4.80 15.81
C GLY A 55 -3.95 -3.58 16.33
N THR A 56 -2.64 -3.68 16.51
CA THR A 56 -1.78 -2.54 16.89
C THR A 56 -1.52 -1.65 15.69
N ARG A 57 -1.35 -0.34 15.87
CA ARG A 57 -1.00 0.56 14.75
C ARG A 57 0.32 0.10 14.10
N LEU A 58 0.34 0.06 12.77
CA LEU A 58 1.52 -0.31 12.01
C LEU A 58 2.65 0.71 12.26
N ASP A 59 3.83 0.22 12.62
CA ASP A 59 5.05 1.02 12.75
C ASP A 59 5.88 0.86 11.48
N TRP A 60 5.90 1.92 10.66
CA TRP A 60 6.67 1.94 9.43
C TRP A 60 8.18 1.84 9.67
N ASN A 61 8.69 2.48 10.71
CA ASN A 61 10.13 2.47 10.98
C ASN A 61 10.58 1.06 11.35
N ALA A 62 9.80 0.35 12.18
CA ALA A 62 10.09 -1.02 12.53
C ALA A 62 10.07 -1.96 11.31
N LEU A 63 9.14 -1.76 10.37
CA LEU A 63 9.07 -2.55 9.13
C LEU A 63 10.28 -2.31 8.21
N TYR A 64 10.73 -1.06 8.08
CA TYR A 64 11.84 -0.72 7.19
C TYR A 64 13.23 -0.91 7.82
N ALA A 65 13.35 -0.97 9.16
CA ALA A 65 14.64 -0.99 9.86
C ALA A 65 15.57 -2.15 9.43
N GLY A 66 15.01 -3.26 8.95
CA GLY A 66 15.78 -4.42 8.46
C GLY A 66 15.90 -4.52 6.94
N MET A 67 15.31 -3.60 6.17
CA MET A 67 15.27 -3.70 4.70
C MET A 67 16.51 -3.06 4.07
N GLN A 68 17.11 -3.78 3.12
CA GLN A 68 18.16 -3.23 2.25
C GLN A 68 17.53 -2.47 1.06
N PRO A 69 18.24 -1.53 0.43
CA PRO A 69 17.77 -0.91 -0.81
C PRO A 69 17.43 -1.95 -1.89
N GLY A 70 16.35 -1.72 -2.65
CA GLY A 70 15.69 -2.64 -3.60
C GLY A 70 15.20 -3.97 -3.07
N GLN A 71 15.19 -4.16 -1.74
CA GLN A 71 14.51 -5.29 -1.15
C GLN A 71 13.00 -5.08 -1.24
N ILE A 72 12.30 -6.18 -1.49
CA ILE A 72 10.86 -6.27 -1.47
C ILE A 72 10.47 -7.07 -0.22
N ALA A 73 9.48 -6.57 0.53
CA ALA A 73 8.91 -7.30 1.65
C ALA A 73 7.38 -7.26 1.58
N GLU A 74 6.74 -8.39 1.83
CA GLU A 74 5.29 -8.49 1.93
C GLU A 74 4.89 -8.65 3.40
N HIS A 75 3.85 -7.92 3.82
CA HIS A 75 3.30 -8.03 5.17
C HIS A 75 1.78 -8.04 5.14
N GLU A 76 1.17 -8.95 5.90
CA GLU A 76 -0.26 -8.88 6.19
C GLU A 76 -0.57 -7.73 7.16
N VAL A 77 -1.59 -6.95 6.83
CA VAL A 77 -2.07 -5.83 7.65
C VAL A 77 -3.58 -5.77 7.65
N LEU A 78 -4.13 -5.08 8.65
CA LEU A 78 -5.54 -4.75 8.71
C LEU A 78 -5.73 -3.28 8.34
N VAL A 79 -6.62 -3.02 7.40
CA VAL A 79 -7.13 -1.68 7.13
C VAL A 79 -8.31 -1.40 8.05
N ASP A 80 -8.20 -0.36 8.86
CA ASP A 80 -9.29 0.08 9.74
C ASP A 80 -10.09 1.24 9.12
N HIS A 81 -11.42 1.08 9.12
CA HIS A 81 -12.37 2.09 8.72
C HIS A 81 -13.60 2.07 9.61
N SER A 82 -13.74 3.09 10.47
CA SER A 82 -14.91 3.25 11.33
C SER A 82 -15.22 1.98 12.16
N GLY A 83 -14.17 1.25 12.59
CA GLY A 83 -14.29 0.00 13.35
C GLY A 83 -14.40 -1.27 12.51
N ARG A 84 -14.59 -1.18 11.19
CA ARG A 84 -14.49 -2.31 10.26
C ARG A 84 -13.03 -2.55 9.91
N LYS A 85 -12.58 -3.80 10.04
CA LYS A 85 -11.22 -4.21 9.71
C LYS A 85 -11.23 -5.13 8.49
N LEU A 86 -10.42 -4.81 7.48
CA LEU A 86 -10.20 -5.63 6.30
C LEU A 86 -8.75 -6.12 6.29
N GLY A 87 -8.54 -7.44 6.29
CA GLY A 87 -7.21 -8.04 6.14
C GLY A 87 -6.74 -8.01 4.69
N ILE A 88 -5.54 -7.52 4.46
CA ILE A 88 -4.92 -7.34 3.14
C ILE A 88 -3.39 -7.48 3.23
N SER A 89 -2.71 -7.53 2.09
CA SER A 89 -1.25 -7.45 2.03
C SER A 89 -0.76 -6.02 1.75
N ILE A 90 0.43 -5.70 2.25
CA ILE A 90 1.23 -4.57 1.75
C ILE A 90 2.53 -5.10 1.19
N LEU A 91 2.89 -4.57 0.03
CA LEU A 91 4.20 -4.73 -0.56
C LEU A 91 5.03 -3.48 -0.26
N LEU A 92 6.09 -3.66 0.52
CA LEU A 92 7.07 -2.62 0.78
C LEU A 92 8.17 -2.72 -0.26
N LEU A 93 8.46 -1.57 -0.88
CA LEU A 93 9.54 -1.42 -1.85
C LEU A 93 10.47 -0.35 -1.31
N THR A 94 11.72 -0.73 -1.02
CA THR A 94 12.80 0.25 -0.88
C THR A 94 13.27 0.58 -2.29
N GLU A 95 13.42 1.87 -2.60
CA GLU A 95 13.98 2.25 -3.89
C GLU A 95 15.43 1.68 -3.99
N GLN A 96 15.95 1.47 -5.21
CA GLN A 96 17.38 1.20 -5.47
C GLN A 96 18.14 2.50 -5.77
N PRO A 97 19.33 2.75 -5.20
CA PRO A 97 20.13 3.92 -5.51
C PRO A 97 20.21 4.19 -7.02
N PRO A 98 20.15 5.45 -7.49
CA PRO A 98 20.47 5.76 -8.87
C PRO A 98 21.85 5.21 -9.22
N HIS A 99 21.99 4.56 -10.38
CA HIS A 99 23.25 3.96 -10.82
C HIS A 99 24.41 4.96 -10.68
N GLY A 100 25.48 4.53 -9.98
CA GLY A 100 26.70 5.33 -9.80
C GLY A 100 26.78 6.16 -8.51
N GLN A 101 25.80 6.07 -7.60
CA GLN A 101 25.88 6.75 -6.29
C GLN A 101 26.19 5.75 -5.16
N SER A 102 27.14 6.12 -4.27
CA SER A 102 27.49 5.35 -3.08
C SER A 102 26.35 5.38 -2.05
N LEU A 103 26.13 4.27 -1.35
CA LEU A 103 25.20 4.14 -0.22
C LEU A 103 25.45 5.21 0.87
N ASP A 104 26.68 5.67 1.02
CA ASP A 104 27.07 6.69 2.00
C ASP A 104 26.51 8.09 1.67
N THR A 105 26.12 8.33 0.41
CA THR A 105 25.50 9.61 -0.03
C THR A 105 23.99 9.63 0.22
N ILE A 106 23.39 8.51 0.66
CA ILE A 106 21.96 8.21 0.52
C ILE A 106 21.27 8.10 1.89
N ALA A 107 21.55 9.02 2.81
CA ALA A 107 20.81 9.16 4.07
C ALA A 107 19.33 9.62 3.88
N SER A 108 18.83 9.73 2.64
CA SER A 108 17.50 10.28 2.33
C SER A 108 16.58 9.36 1.53
N TYR A 109 16.95 8.08 1.32
CA TYR A 109 16.17 7.24 0.43
C TYR A 109 14.78 6.91 0.95
N ARG A 110 13.79 7.21 0.12
CA ARG A 110 12.39 7.22 0.50
C ARG A 110 11.78 5.86 0.24
N ALA A 111 11.67 5.07 1.30
CA ALA A 111 10.78 3.92 1.36
C ALA A 111 9.36 4.29 0.83
N ARG A 112 8.78 3.44 -0.03
CA ARG A 112 7.43 3.65 -0.57
C ARG A 112 6.55 2.42 -0.34
N PRO A 113 5.48 2.54 0.47
CA PRO A 113 4.53 1.45 0.64
C PRO A 113 3.57 1.35 -0.54
N VAL A 114 3.31 0.11 -0.97
CA VAL A 114 2.28 -0.27 -1.94
C VAL A 114 1.32 -1.25 -1.26
N LEU A 115 0.03 -1.07 -1.48
CA LEU A 115 -1.06 -1.89 -0.96
C LEU A 115 -1.50 -2.89 -2.03
N THR A 116 -1.68 -4.15 -1.67
CA THR A 116 -2.11 -5.21 -2.59
C THR A 116 -3.10 -6.16 -1.92
N ILE A 117 -4.08 -6.66 -2.66
CA ILE A 117 -4.93 -7.79 -2.25
C ILE A 117 -4.94 -8.86 -3.32
#